data_AF-A0A928HXN4-F1
#
_entry.id   AF-A0A928HXN4-F1
#
_cell.length_a   1.000
_cell.length_b   1.000
_cell.length_c   1.000
_cell.angle_alpha   90.00
_cell.angle_beta   90.00
_cell.angle_gamma   90.00
#
_symmetry.space_group_name_H-M   'P 1'
#
loop_
_entity.id
_entity.type
_entity.pdbx_description
1 polymer ?
#
loop_
_entity_poly.entity_id
_entity_poly.type
_entity_poly.pdbx_seq_one_letter_code
_entity_poly.pdbx_strand_id
1 'polypeptide(L)'
;MTREPRNTVVLDTNIFIYAQDYASRGHPEEGRDAATVQRVLGELGYTPVIAEATLDELRRNKNGNLKACRLREAERYARVTPGPPGDLRQRAGYSDHPNPNDEFDLRILAALDQRLAAWIITNDKKMISHAARAGISHVLDAKQFLEFLEPARYPGTPTPPVSDVPPNTINIHSLFFTSLLKRYPEFYDWWQKKVVPEGRTTFVVGKPEDPQALAVLKENDTDYDLPQDTTKICTFKVSDDMRGRRYGELLLKTTIEYIRTIPSSTAFLEVAADNELVPWLRRFGFSILETAQAANGDQVMVKHLTGGGSRKHLSPWDYHIAYGPGALRVQRAFLVPIRPGWHDRLFPRNDALPLSLNEPCGNAITKVYISHSSTTKPARGDVLVFYESESGQQVSNIGIVEDVMVSSDPIEVLRFAGNRTVYTDKEVKAMCLEGEVHVMKFRHDRTLSRPWRPGLEGYDCLVKSPPRSITAVKGEGLKWLKQKLGE
;
A
#
# COMPACT_ATOMS: atom_id res chain seq x y z
N MET A 1 10.11 33.60 19.06
CA MET A 1 10.09 33.16 17.65
C MET A 1 8.65 32.86 17.29
N THR A 2 8.05 33.68 16.44
CA THR A 2 6.74 33.40 15.81
C THR A 2 6.88 32.08 15.06
N ARG A 3 6.18 31.04 15.53
CA ARG A 3 6.26 29.71 14.91
C ARG A 3 5.61 29.75 13.54
N GLU A 4 6.23 29.14 12.55
CA GLU A 4 5.57 28.94 11.26
C GLU A 4 4.55 27.80 11.40
N PRO A 5 3.23 28.08 11.22
CA PRO A 5 2.21 27.04 11.38
C PRO A 5 2.41 25.87 10.40
N ARG A 6 3.05 26.12 9.25
CA ARG A 6 3.30 25.14 8.19
C ARG A 6 4.19 23.97 8.60
N ASN A 7 5.06 24.14 9.60
CA ASN A 7 5.98 23.08 10.05
C ASN A 7 5.61 22.54 11.44
N THR A 8 4.45 22.92 11.98
CA THR A 8 4.01 22.53 13.32
C THR A 8 3.15 21.26 13.25
N VAL A 9 3.50 20.24 14.04
CA VAL A 9 2.80 18.94 14.08
C VAL A 9 2.36 18.65 15.50
N VAL A 10 1.04 18.55 15.72
CA VAL A 10 0.45 18.24 17.03
C VAL A 10 0.46 16.73 17.24
N LEU A 11 1.09 16.28 18.32
CA LEU A 11 1.03 14.90 18.78
C LEU A 11 -0.15 14.75 19.73
N ASP A 12 -1.08 13.86 19.41
CA ASP A 12 -2.16 13.48 20.30
C ASP A 12 -1.63 12.75 21.54
N THR A 13 -2.44 12.71 22.60
CA THR A 13 -2.11 12.10 23.90
C THR A 13 -1.68 10.64 23.74
N ASN A 14 -2.32 9.89 22.83
CA ASN A 14 -1.97 8.49 22.57
C ASN A 14 -0.56 8.32 21.98
N ILE A 15 -0.19 9.10 20.96
CA ILE A 15 1.13 9.05 20.31
C ILE A 15 2.22 9.45 21.29
N PHE A 16 1.96 10.50 22.08
CA PHE A 16 2.87 10.93 23.13
C PHE A 16 3.11 9.81 24.16
N ILE A 17 2.06 9.13 24.62
CA ILE A 17 2.18 8.03 25.57
C ILE A 17 2.93 6.85 24.94
N TYR A 18 2.60 6.45 23.70
CA TYR A 18 3.25 5.31 23.05
C TYR A 18 4.74 5.53 22.82
N ALA A 19 5.17 6.74 22.45
CA ALA A 19 6.60 7.04 22.30
C ALA A 19 7.38 6.86 23.62
N GLN A 20 6.74 7.12 24.76
CA GLN A 20 7.35 6.92 26.09
C GLN A 20 7.35 5.46 26.51
N ASP A 21 6.24 4.78 26.25
CA ASP A 21 6.04 3.39 26.62
C ASP A 21 6.81 2.44 25.67
N TYR A 22 7.54 2.94 24.65
CA TYR A 22 8.41 2.12 23.79
C TYR A 22 9.44 1.28 24.57
N ALA A 23 9.93 1.79 25.72
CA ALA A 23 10.83 1.05 26.61
C ALA A 23 10.08 0.07 27.55
N SER A 24 8.75 0.18 27.65
CA SER A 24 7.88 -0.51 28.59
C SER A 24 7.06 -1.58 27.84
N ARG A 25 7.03 -2.82 28.34
CA ARG A 25 6.54 -4.03 27.64
C ARG A 25 5.04 -4.07 27.20
N GLY A 26 4.32 -2.95 27.15
CA GLY A 26 2.86 -2.91 26.91
C GLY A 26 2.43 -2.83 25.43
N HIS A 27 3.13 -2.04 24.60
CA HIS A 27 2.74 -1.73 23.21
C HIS A 27 3.97 -1.54 22.30
N PRO A 28 4.70 -2.63 21.98
CA PRO A 28 6.00 -2.54 21.32
C PRO A 28 5.93 -2.01 19.88
N GLU A 29 4.83 -2.26 19.15
CA GLU A 29 4.66 -1.82 17.77
C GLU A 29 4.23 -0.35 17.68
N GLU A 30 3.18 0.04 18.42
CA GLU A 30 2.70 1.43 18.45
C GLU A 30 3.76 2.38 19.04
N GLY A 31 4.53 1.90 20.02
CA GLY A 31 5.68 2.63 20.55
C GLY A 31 6.80 2.80 19.53
N ARG A 32 7.07 1.78 18.70
CA ARG A 32 8.08 1.84 17.62
C ARG A 32 7.70 2.87 16.57
N ASP A 33 6.43 2.87 16.16
CA ASP A 33 5.90 3.82 15.19
C ASP A 33 5.95 5.25 15.74
N ALA A 34 5.51 5.47 16.98
CA ALA A 34 5.54 6.78 17.62
C ALA A 34 6.97 7.33 17.81
N ALA A 35 7.92 6.47 18.23
CA ALA A 35 9.32 6.86 18.31
C ALA A 35 9.93 7.17 16.93
N THR A 36 9.54 6.40 15.91
CA THR A 36 9.95 6.65 14.52
C THR A 36 9.41 7.98 14.02
N VAL A 37 8.14 8.31 14.28
CA VAL A 37 7.54 9.62 13.97
C VAL A 37 8.39 10.75 14.53
N GLN A 38 8.75 10.70 15.81
CA GLN A 38 9.54 11.77 16.44
C GLN A 38 10.91 11.95 15.80
N ARG A 39 11.61 10.85 15.53
CA ARG A 39 12.90 10.89 14.83
C ARG A 39 12.76 11.54 13.44
N VAL A 40 11.74 11.13 12.68
CA VAL A 40 11.50 11.62 11.32
C VAL A 40 11.10 13.10 11.30
N LEU A 41 10.28 13.55 12.26
CA LEU A 41 9.94 14.96 12.40
C LEU A 41 11.21 15.81 12.59
N GLY A 42 12.13 15.35 13.44
CA GLY A 42 13.44 15.99 13.63
C GLY A 42 14.31 16.00 12.38
N GLU A 43 14.40 14.86 11.66
CA GLU A 43 15.16 14.75 10.40
C GLU A 43 14.68 15.73 9.33
N LEU A 44 13.36 15.96 9.24
CA LEU A 44 12.73 16.78 8.20
C LEU A 44 12.45 18.22 8.65
N GLY A 45 12.84 18.61 9.86
CA GLY A 45 12.67 19.97 10.37
C GLY A 45 11.24 20.35 10.78
N TYR A 46 10.37 19.37 11.01
CA TYR A 46 9.05 19.60 11.62
C TYR A 46 9.18 19.79 13.13
N THR A 47 8.36 20.65 13.71
CA THR A 47 8.32 20.90 15.15
C THR A 47 7.19 20.11 15.79
N PRO A 48 7.48 19.04 16.57
CA PRO A 48 6.46 18.35 17.35
C PRO A 48 5.98 19.24 18.50
N VAL A 49 4.66 19.35 18.65
CA VAL A 49 4.01 20.09 19.73
C VAL A 49 2.92 19.25 20.38
N ILE A 50 2.50 19.61 21.58
CA ILE A 50 1.32 19.04 22.25
C ILE A 50 0.27 20.14 22.46
N ALA A 51 -1.00 19.76 22.42
CA ALA A 51 -2.08 20.66 22.76
C ALA A 51 -2.20 20.80 24.29
N GLU A 52 -2.70 21.93 24.78
CA GLU A 52 -2.99 22.10 26.20
C GLU A 52 -4.03 21.08 26.71
N ALA A 53 -4.97 20.69 25.86
CA ALA A 53 -5.93 19.62 26.13
C ALA A 53 -5.27 18.28 26.50
N THR A 54 -4.14 17.93 25.87
CA THR A 54 -3.36 16.72 26.20
C THR A 54 -2.87 16.73 27.65
N LEU A 55 -2.47 17.90 28.17
CA LEU A 55 -2.05 18.02 29.57
C LEU A 55 -3.23 17.86 30.52
N ASP A 56 -4.38 18.42 30.18
CA ASP A 56 -5.60 18.29 30.99
C ASP A 56 -6.09 16.85 31.04
N GLU A 57 -6.00 16.12 29.92
CA GLU A 57 -6.30 14.69 29.85
C GLU A 57 -5.35 13.87 30.74
N LEU A 58 -4.03 14.12 30.62
CA LEU A 58 -3.03 13.47 31.48
C LEU A 58 -3.26 13.77 32.98
N ARG A 59 -3.73 14.99 33.31
CA ARG A 59 -4.05 15.37 34.70
C ARG A 59 -5.25 14.60 35.26
N ARG A 60 -6.20 14.21 34.42
CA ARG A 60 -7.39 13.45 34.81
C ARG A 60 -7.08 11.98 35.12
N ASN A 61 -5.97 11.45 34.62
CA ASN A 61 -5.63 10.04 34.74
C ASN A 61 -5.33 9.63 36.21
N LYS A 62 -5.87 8.48 36.66
CA LYS A 62 -5.91 8.11 38.09
C LYS A 62 -4.61 7.49 38.64
N ASN A 63 -3.69 7.06 37.77
CA ASN A 63 -2.44 6.41 38.18
C ASN A 63 -1.34 7.42 38.56
N GLY A 64 -1.26 7.77 39.84
CA GLY A 64 -0.44 8.87 40.39
C GLY A 64 1.06 8.85 40.03
N ASN A 65 1.73 7.69 40.07
CA ASN A 65 3.18 7.61 39.78
C ASN A 65 3.50 7.77 38.29
N LEU A 66 2.71 7.14 37.40
CA LEU A 66 2.85 7.32 35.95
C LEU A 66 2.47 8.73 35.50
N LYS A 67 1.46 9.33 36.13
CA LYS A 67 1.00 10.70 35.86
C LYS A 67 2.11 11.73 36.06
N ALA A 68 2.84 11.67 37.17
CA ALA A 68 3.92 12.61 37.45
C ALA A 68 5.08 12.50 36.45
N CYS A 69 5.39 11.28 36.00
CA CYS A 69 6.40 11.05 34.97
C CYS A 69 5.98 11.64 33.62
N ARG A 70 4.76 11.33 33.17
CA ARG A 70 4.20 11.80 31.89
C ARG A 70 4.09 13.32 31.82
N LEU A 71 3.71 13.98 32.91
CA LEU A 71 3.64 15.44 32.96
C LEU A 71 5.02 16.10 32.85
N ARG A 72 6.06 15.54 33.47
CA ARG A 72 7.44 16.04 33.33
C ARG A 72 7.97 15.87 31.91
N GLU A 73 7.74 14.72 31.29
CA GLU A 73 8.12 14.50 29.90
C GLU A 73 7.41 15.44 28.93
N ALA A 74 6.16 15.82 29.23
CA ALA A 74 5.39 16.76 28.42
C ALA A 74 6.01 18.18 28.39
N GLU A 75 6.85 18.53 29.36
CA GLU A 75 7.59 19.81 29.39
C GLU A 75 8.64 19.92 28.26
N ARG A 76 9.05 18.80 27.67
CA ARG A 76 9.99 18.78 26.53
C ARG A 76 9.35 19.28 25.23
N TYR A 77 8.02 19.30 25.15
CA TYR A 77 7.30 19.66 23.94
C TYR A 77 6.83 21.11 24.00
N ALA A 78 6.97 21.78 22.86
CA ALA A 78 6.31 23.05 22.64
C ALA A 78 4.79 22.88 22.71
N ARG A 79 4.08 23.90 23.21
CA ARG A 79 2.62 23.85 23.42
C ARG A 79 1.86 24.66 22.39
N VAL A 80 0.68 24.18 22.01
CA VAL A 80 -0.34 24.94 21.27
C VAL A 80 -1.60 25.03 22.13
N THR A 81 -2.16 26.24 22.20
CA THR A 81 -3.40 26.52 22.93
C THR A 81 -4.42 27.05 21.92
N PRO A 82 -5.25 26.16 21.35
CA PRO A 82 -6.36 26.57 20.50
C PRO A 82 -7.39 27.35 21.32
N GLY A 83 -8.02 28.35 20.70
CA GLY A 83 -9.21 28.98 21.23
C GLY A 83 -10.42 28.04 21.25
N PRO A 84 -11.59 28.50 21.69
CA PRO A 84 -12.80 27.69 21.73
C PRO A 84 -13.13 27.06 20.36
N PRO A 85 -13.58 25.78 20.31
CA PRO A 85 -13.81 25.06 19.05
C PRO A 85 -14.98 25.60 18.20
N GLY A 86 -15.77 26.55 18.69
CA GLY A 86 -16.82 27.20 17.88
C GLY A 86 -17.81 26.22 17.24
N ASP A 87 -18.00 26.32 15.93
CA ASP A 87 -18.88 25.46 15.14
C ASP A 87 -18.28 24.08 14.82
N LEU A 88 -17.00 23.86 15.12
CA LEU A 88 -16.29 22.62 14.84
C LEU A 88 -16.99 21.40 15.45
N ARG A 89 -17.61 21.56 16.62
CA ARG A 89 -18.38 20.48 17.26
C ARG A 89 -19.48 19.96 16.35
N GLN A 90 -20.24 20.86 15.73
CA GLN A 90 -21.36 20.54 14.85
C GLN A 90 -20.86 19.99 13.52
N ARG A 91 -19.83 20.61 12.93
CA ARG A 91 -19.20 20.13 11.69
C ARG A 91 -18.58 18.73 11.84
N ALA A 92 -17.85 18.50 12.93
CA ALA A 92 -17.32 17.20 13.29
C ALA A 92 -18.39 16.23 13.80
N GLY A 93 -19.61 16.72 14.05
CA GLY A 93 -20.83 16.06 14.52
C GLY A 93 -20.69 15.24 15.82
N TYR A 94 -19.91 15.76 16.75
CA TYR A 94 -19.97 15.29 18.13
C TYR A 94 -21.36 15.57 18.71
N SER A 95 -21.74 14.84 19.78
CA SER A 95 -22.99 15.09 20.48
C SER A 95 -23.04 16.50 21.08
N ASP A 96 -24.24 17.00 21.35
CA ASP A 96 -24.42 18.28 22.06
C ASP A 96 -23.88 18.24 23.49
N HIS A 97 -23.83 17.04 24.07
CA HIS A 97 -23.19 16.73 25.34
C HIS A 97 -22.05 15.74 25.08
N PRO A 98 -20.87 16.22 24.63
CA PRO A 98 -19.71 15.36 24.39
C PRO A 98 -19.28 14.74 25.72
N ASN A 99 -18.80 13.50 25.67
CA ASN A 99 -18.12 12.95 26.83
C ASN A 99 -16.76 13.68 27.01
N PRO A 100 -16.09 13.56 28.16
CA PRO A 100 -14.88 14.33 28.39
C PRO A 100 -13.70 14.00 27.47
N ASN A 101 -13.63 12.80 26.89
CA ASN A 101 -12.62 12.48 25.89
C ASN A 101 -12.94 13.20 24.57
N ASP A 102 -14.21 13.20 24.16
CA ASP A 102 -14.68 13.95 22.99
C ASP A 102 -14.40 15.46 23.13
N GLU A 103 -14.49 16.01 24.35
CA GLU A 103 -14.12 17.40 24.63
C GLU A 103 -12.61 17.66 24.43
N PHE A 104 -11.75 16.71 24.83
CA PHE A 104 -10.31 16.81 24.57
C PHE A 104 -10.02 16.70 23.07
N ASP A 105 -10.58 15.71 22.38
CA ASP A 105 -10.43 15.54 20.93
C ASP A 105 -10.80 16.83 20.19
N LEU A 106 -11.94 17.44 20.52
CA LEU A 106 -12.40 18.70 19.91
C LEU A 106 -11.41 19.85 20.12
N ARG A 107 -10.85 19.96 21.33
CA ARG A 107 -9.85 20.98 21.64
C ARG A 107 -8.53 20.73 20.90
N ILE A 108 -8.14 19.47 20.67
CA ILE A 108 -6.96 19.13 19.88
C ILE A 108 -7.22 19.43 18.40
N LEU A 109 -8.36 19.01 17.85
CA LEU A 109 -8.77 19.28 16.47
C LEU A 109 -8.86 20.78 16.15
N ALA A 110 -9.26 21.60 17.13
CA ALA A 110 -9.29 23.05 16.99
C ALA A 110 -7.91 23.65 16.64
N ALA A 111 -6.80 22.97 16.93
CA ALA A 111 -5.46 23.41 16.52
C ALA A 111 -5.30 23.47 14.99
N LEU A 112 -5.89 22.53 14.25
CA LEU A 112 -5.89 22.57 12.78
C LEU A 112 -6.94 23.53 12.24
N ASP A 113 -8.14 23.50 12.82
CA ASP A 113 -9.26 24.35 12.39
C ASP A 113 -8.90 25.84 12.46
N GLN A 114 -8.18 26.24 13.51
CA GLN A 114 -7.68 27.60 13.72
C GLN A 114 -6.31 27.87 13.10
N ARG A 115 -5.78 26.94 12.29
CA ARG A 115 -4.50 27.05 11.56
C ARG A 115 -3.29 27.29 12.45
N LEU A 116 -3.29 26.73 13.66
CA LEU A 116 -2.17 26.78 14.60
C LEU A 116 -1.14 25.67 14.36
N ALA A 117 -1.54 24.63 13.61
CA ALA A 117 -0.68 23.53 13.19
C ALA A 117 -0.97 23.13 11.74
N ALA A 118 -0.03 22.40 11.14
CA ALA A 118 -0.19 21.82 9.81
C ALA A 118 -0.74 20.39 9.88
N TRP A 119 -0.43 19.64 10.94
CA TRP A 119 -0.84 18.24 11.09
C TRP A 119 -1.21 17.90 12.53
N ILE A 120 -2.12 16.95 12.70
CA ILE A 120 -2.34 16.21 13.96
C ILE A 120 -2.01 14.74 13.71
N ILE A 121 -1.27 14.12 14.61
CA ILE A 121 -1.01 12.68 14.60
C ILE A 121 -1.74 12.03 15.76
N THR A 122 -2.66 11.10 15.46
CA THR A 122 -3.43 10.33 16.44
C THR A 122 -3.69 8.91 15.95
N ASN A 123 -3.53 7.92 16.81
CA ASN A 123 -3.95 6.55 16.50
C ASN A 123 -5.46 6.31 16.74
N ASP A 124 -6.22 7.32 17.20
CA ASP A 124 -7.66 7.21 17.42
C ASP A 124 -8.44 7.34 16.10
N LYS A 125 -9.00 6.21 15.65
CA LYS A 125 -9.80 6.15 14.42
C LYS A 125 -11.11 6.96 14.51
N LYS A 126 -11.69 7.13 15.70
CA LYS A 126 -12.89 7.94 15.90
C LYS A 126 -12.55 9.41 15.68
N MET A 127 -11.47 9.90 16.29
CA MET A 127 -11.01 11.28 16.11
C MET A 127 -10.72 11.59 14.63
N ILE A 128 -10.06 10.68 13.91
CA ILE A 128 -9.83 10.83 12.46
C ILE A 128 -11.15 10.91 11.67
N SER A 129 -12.14 10.10 12.02
CA SER A 129 -13.47 10.11 11.38
C SER A 129 -14.22 11.42 11.62
N HIS A 130 -14.19 11.91 12.86
CA HIS A 130 -14.77 13.20 13.23
C HIS A 130 -14.10 14.37 12.51
N ALA A 131 -12.77 14.37 12.43
CA ALA A 131 -12.01 15.36 11.68
C ALA A 131 -12.39 15.37 10.19
N ALA A 132 -12.48 14.19 9.56
CA ALA A 132 -12.88 14.07 8.17
C ALA A 132 -14.29 14.63 7.93
N ARG A 133 -15.25 14.36 8.82
CA ARG A 133 -16.61 14.93 8.72
C ARG A 133 -16.62 16.46 8.83
N ALA A 134 -15.68 17.04 9.58
CA ALA A 134 -15.53 18.49 9.68
C ALA A 134 -14.83 19.15 8.50
N GLY A 135 -14.38 18.38 7.49
CA GLY A 135 -13.52 18.86 6.40
C GLY A 135 -12.06 19.08 6.81
N ILE A 136 -11.61 18.50 7.92
CA ILE A 136 -10.23 18.59 8.40
C ILE A 136 -9.48 17.33 7.99
N SER A 137 -8.71 17.43 6.91
CA SER A 137 -8.02 16.30 6.26
C SER A 137 -6.65 15.98 6.88
N HIS A 138 -5.98 16.94 7.54
CA HIS A 138 -4.61 16.83 8.05
C HIS A 138 -4.48 16.11 9.41
N VAL A 139 -5.37 15.16 9.69
CA VAL A 139 -5.34 14.29 10.88
C VAL A 139 -5.03 12.86 10.44
N LEU A 140 -3.84 12.36 10.80
CA LEU A 140 -3.33 11.05 10.37
C LEU A 140 -2.94 10.18 11.56
N ASP A 141 -2.98 8.85 11.39
CA ASP A 141 -2.30 7.96 12.34
C ASP A 141 -0.77 7.94 12.13
N ALA A 142 -0.03 7.43 13.12
CA ALA A 142 1.43 7.46 13.09
C ALA A 142 1.99 6.79 11.83
N LYS A 143 1.37 5.69 11.41
CA LYS A 143 1.78 4.90 10.25
C LYS A 143 1.49 5.61 8.94
N GLN A 144 0.28 6.16 8.79
CA GLN A 144 -0.11 7.00 7.67
C GLN A 144 0.79 8.22 7.53
N PHE A 145 1.15 8.84 8.65
CA PHE A 145 2.04 9.99 8.66
C PHE A 145 3.48 9.62 8.25
N LEU A 146 4.00 8.48 8.72
CA LEU A 146 5.30 7.96 8.27
C LEU A 146 5.29 7.59 6.79
N GLU A 147 4.22 6.95 6.30
CA GLU A 147 4.02 6.65 4.88
C GLU A 147 3.93 7.92 4.03
N PHE A 148 3.33 8.98 4.55
CA PHE A 148 3.26 10.29 3.90
C PHE A 148 4.65 10.95 3.78
N LEU A 149 5.52 10.79 4.78
CA LEU A 149 6.84 11.40 4.80
C LEU A 149 7.92 10.57 4.08
N GLU A 150 7.69 9.28 3.84
CA GLU A 150 8.61 8.37 3.14
C GLU A 150 9.23 8.97 1.86
N PRO A 151 8.45 9.54 0.91
CA PRO A 151 9.01 10.14 -0.31
C PRO A 151 9.94 11.33 -0.02
N ALA A 152 9.66 12.12 1.02
CA ALA A 152 10.48 13.25 1.42
C ALA A 152 11.79 12.80 2.11
N ARG A 153 11.78 11.65 2.78
CA ARG A 153 12.96 11.06 3.43
C ARG A 153 13.93 10.44 2.45
N TYR A 154 13.43 9.87 1.35
CA TYR A 154 14.22 9.17 0.35
C TYR A 154 13.91 9.65 -1.08
N PRO A 155 14.15 10.94 -1.39
CA PRO A 155 13.86 11.46 -2.71
C PRO A 155 14.73 10.76 -3.76
N GLY A 156 14.09 10.14 -4.75
CA GLY A 156 14.78 9.58 -5.92
C GLY A 156 15.58 8.30 -5.67
N THR A 157 15.40 7.58 -4.56
CA THR A 157 16.02 6.24 -4.41
C THR A 157 15.22 5.24 -5.25
N PRO A 158 15.79 4.66 -6.32
CA PRO A 158 15.08 3.69 -7.14
C PRO A 158 14.80 2.43 -6.32
N THR A 159 13.61 1.85 -6.48
CA THR A 159 13.37 0.51 -5.93
C THR A 159 14.19 -0.50 -6.71
N PRO A 160 14.98 -1.36 -6.04
CA PRO A 160 15.70 -2.42 -6.71
C PRO A 160 14.73 -3.30 -7.50
N PRO A 161 15.05 -3.70 -8.74
CA PRO A 161 14.23 -4.65 -9.47
C PRO A 161 14.22 -6.01 -8.75
N VAL A 162 13.24 -6.84 -9.10
CA VAL A 162 13.28 -8.26 -8.74
C VAL A 162 14.20 -8.98 -9.71
N SER A 163 15.16 -9.72 -9.18
CA SER A 163 16.07 -10.55 -9.97
C SER A 163 15.82 -12.02 -9.65
N ASP A 164 15.80 -12.85 -10.69
CA ASP A 164 15.96 -14.30 -10.55
C ASP A 164 17.46 -14.60 -10.41
N VAL A 165 17.85 -15.23 -9.30
CA VAL A 165 19.25 -15.44 -8.96
C VAL A 165 19.51 -16.89 -8.56
N PRO A 166 20.70 -17.45 -8.89
CA PRO A 166 21.06 -18.77 -8.40
C PRO A 166 21.08 -18.81 -6.87
N PRO A 167 20.45 -19.81 -6.22
CA PRO A 167 20.31 -19.81 -4.75
C PRO A 167 21.64 -19.85 -3.98
N ASN A 168 22.72 -20.34 -4.59
CA ASN A 168 24.05 -20.37 -3.99
C ASN A 168 24.71 -18.98 -3.85
N THR A 169 24.18 -17.96 -4.53
CA THR A 169 24.67 -16.57 -4.43
C THR A 169 24.10 -15.83 -3.23
N ILE A 170 23.06 -16.37 -2.58
CA ILE A 170 22.38 -15.72 -1.46
C ILE A 170 23.22 -15.84 -0.18
N ASN A 171 23.50 -14.71 0.46
CA ASN A 171 24.10 -14.70 1.78
C ASN A 171 23.04 -14.95 2.87
N ILE A 172 22.80 -16.23 3.18
CA ILE A 172 21.86 -16.67 4.22
C ILE A 172 22.29 -16.32 5.65
N HIS A 173 23.52 -15.81 5.84
CA HIS A 173 24.01 -15.33 7.14
C HIS A 173 23.80 -13.82 7.35
N SER A 174 23.21 -13.12 6.38
CA SER A 174 22.90 -11.68 6.51
C SER A 174 21.85 -11.42 7.60
N LEU A 175 21.84 -10.18 8.12
CA LEU A 175 20.88 -9.74 9.15
C LEU A 175 19.42 -9.89 8.71
N PHE A 176 19.17 -9.86 7.40
CA PHE A 176 17.86 -10.13 6.81
C PHE A 176 17.27 -11.45 7.34
N PHE A 177 18.05 -12.53 7.39
CA PHE A 177 17.54 -13.86 7.78
C PHE A 177 17.44 -14.09 9.29
N THR A 178 17.94 -13.18 10.14
CA THR A 178 18.00 -13.40 11.59
C THR A 178 16.61 -13.71 12.19
N SER A 179 15.57 -12.96 11.80
CA SER A 179 14.21 -13.23 12.30
C SER A 179 13.60 -14.53 11.77
N LEU A 180 14.01 -14.97 10.57
CA LEU A 180 13.57 -16.23 9.99
C LEU A 180 14.23 -17.43 10.67
N LEU A 181 15.56 -17.38 10.84
CA LEU A 181 16.35 -18.43 11.50
C LEU A 181 15.95 -18.63 12.96
N LYS A 182 15.55 -17.55 13.65
CA LYS A 182 15.01 -17.65 15.02
C LYS A 182 13.74 -18.48 15.08
N ARG A 183 12.89 -18.42 14.05
CA ARG A 183 11.61 -19.15 13.99
C ARG A 183 11.75 -20.54 13.37
N TYR A 184 12.66 -20.69 12.41
CA TYR A 184 12.95 -21.93 11.70
C TYR A 184 14.46 -22.23 11.79
N PRO A 185 14.95 -22.80 12.91
CA PRO A 185 16.38 -23.09 13.10
C PRO A 185 17.00 -23.99 12.02
N GLU A 186 16.19 -24.86 11.41
CA GLU A 186 16.55 -25.77 10.34
C GLU A 186 16.69 -25.09 8.96
N PHE A 187 16.34 -23.81 8.83
CA PHE A 187 16.32 -23.10 7.55
C PHE A 187 17.69 -23.12 6.84
N TYR A 188 18.78 -22.98 7.59
CA TYR A 188 20.14 -23.03 7.03
C TYR A 188 20.44 -24.37 6.36
N ASP A 189 20.15 -25.46 7.08
CA ASP A 189 20.34 -26.83 6.62
C ASP A 189 19.44 -27.15 5.43
N TRP A 190 18.19 -26.69 5.48
CA TRP A 190 17.24 -26.81 4.37
C TRP A 190 17.73 -26.10 3.11
N TRP A 191 18.28 -24.89 3.24
CA TRP A 191 18.84 -24.13 2.11
C TRP A 191 19.95 -24.90 1.40
N GLN A 192 20.92 -25.39 2.18
CA GLN A 192 22.11 -26.09 1.66
C GLN A 192 21.78 -27.48 1.11
N LYS A 193 20.83 -28.19 1.70
CA LYS A 193 20.52 -29.58 1.32
C LYS A 193 19.43 -29.69 0.25
N LYS A 194 18.54 -28.71 0.13
CA LYS A 194 17.40 -28.75 -0.81
C LYS A 194 17.43 -27.62 -1.82
N VAL A 195 17.44 -26.37 -1.37
CA VAL A 195 17.28 -25.20 -2.26
C VAL A 195 18.43 -25.08 -3.26
N VAL A 196 19.68 -25.13 -2.79
CA VAL A 196 20.86 -25.00 -3.63
C VAL A 196 21.03 -26.21 -4.57
N PRO A 197 20.97 -27.48 -4.10
CA PRO A 197 21.19 -28.62 -4.99
C PRO A 197 20.09 -28.83 -6.02
N GLU A 198 18.83 -28.53 -5.69
CA GLU A 198 17.69 -28.63 -6.61
C GLU A 198 17.59 -27.43 -7.56
N GLY A 199 18.38 -26.37 -7.35
CA GLY A 199 18.36 -25.18 -8.21
C GLY A 199 17.00 -24.45 -8.21
N ARG A 200 16.33 -24.39 -7.05
CA ARG A 200 14.97 -23.83 -6.94
C ARG A 200 14.93 -22.36 -7.37
N THR A 201 13.92 -21.99 -8.15
CA THR A 201 13.67 -20.61 -8.59
C THR A 201 13.65 -19.67 -7.39
N THR A 202 14.51 -18.65 -7.41
CA THR A 202 14.73 -17.76 -6.27
C THR A 202 14.72 -16.31 -6.71
N PHE A 203 13.68 -15.60 -6.29
CA PHE A 203 13.53 -14.17 -6.55
C PHE A 203 14.06 -13.34 -5.39
N VAL A 204 14.81 -12.29 -5.70
CA VAL A 204 15.35 -11.34 -4.72
C VAL A 204 15.04 -9.91 -5.13
N VAL A 205 14.66 -9.11 -4.13
CA VAL A 205 14.70 -7.64 -4.21
C VAL A 205 15.95 -7.16 -3.46
N GLY A 206 16.78 -6.36 -4.13
CA GLY A 206 18.06 -5.90 -3.59
C GLY A 206 19.24 -6.73 -4.07
N LYS A 207 20.32 -6.76 -3.29
CA LYS A 207 21.53 -7.52 -3.63
C LYS A 207 21.48 -8.92 -3.00
N PRO A 208 21.96 -9.98 -3.67
CA PRO A 208 22.04 -11.32 -3.08
C PRO A 208 22.79 -11.38 -1.74
N GLU A 209 23.77 -10.51 -1.54
CA GLU A 209 24.56 -10.44 -0.31
C GLU A 209 23.83 -9.75 0.85
N ASP A 210 22.85 -8.90 0.54
CA ASP A 210 22.00 -8.17 1.49
C ASP A 210 20.56 -8.01 0.94
N PRO A 211 19.76 -9.10 0.94
CA PRO A 211 18.41 -9.08 0.39
C PRO A 211 17.47 -8.19 1.20
N GLN A 212 16.54 -7.52 0.51
CA GLN A 212 15.44 -6.78 1.13
C GLN A 212 14.12 -7.55 1.07
N ALA A 213 13.98 -8.44 0.09
CA ALA A 213 12.91 -9.42 0.02
C ALA A 213 13.38 -10.66 -0.74
N LEU A 214 12.82 -11.82 -0.44
CA LEU A 214 13.19 -13.10 -1.03
C LEU A 214 11.98 -14.04 -1.13
N ALA A 215 11.80 -14.64 -2.31
CA ALA A 215 10.86 -15.74 -2.52
C ALA A 215 11.59 -16.95 -3.13
N VAL A 216 11.30 -18.15 -2.61
CA VAL A 216 11.81 -19.43 -3.14
C VAL A 216 10.63 -20.27 -3.57
N LEU A 217 10.66 -20.79 -4.80
CA LEU A 217 9.57 -21.56 -5.39
C LEU A 217 9.97 -23.01 -5.65
N LYS A 218 8.99 -23.91 -5.56
CA LYS A 218 9.10 -25.30 -6.00
C LYS A 218 7.86 -25.65 -6.81
N GLU A 219 8.08 -26.10 -8.04
CA GLU A 219 7.01 -26.56 -8.95
C GLU A 219 6.56 -27.98 -8.62
N ASN A 220 5.32 -28.33 -9.03
CA ASN A 220 4.73 -29.67 -8.92
C ASN A 220 4.78 -30.24 -7.48
N ASP A 221 4.34 -29.44 -6.52
CA ASP A 221 4.25 -29.83 -5.12
C ASP A 221 2.81 -30.20 -4.76
N THR A 222 2.61 -31.48 -4.43
CA THR A 222 1.29 -32.07 -4.20
C THR A 222 0.96 -32.23 -2.73
N ASP A 223 1.66 -31.50 -1.84
CA ASP A 223 1.34 -31.49 -0.41
C ASP A 223 -0.14 -31.12 -0.20
N TYR A 224 -0.74 -31.66 0.87
CA TYR A 224 -2.12 -31.34 1.30
C TYR A 224 -3.22 -31.67 0.28
N ASP A 225 -3.02 -32.71 -0.53
CA ASP A 225 -3.96 -33.16 -1.58
C ASP A 225 -4.30 -32.06 -2.61
N LEU A 226 -3.38 -31.10 -2.78
CA LEU A 226 -3.49 -30.06 -3.79
C LEU A 226 -3.24 -30.63 -5.21
N PRO A 227 -3.75 -29.98 -6.27
CA PRO A 227 -3.54 -30.40 -7.64
C PRO A 227 -2.06 -30.68 -7.98
N GLN A 228 -1.79 -31.64 -8.87
CA GLN A 228 -0.43 -32.05 -9.22
C GLN A 228 0.46 -30.92 -9.76
N ASP A 229 -0.18 -29.93 -10.38
CA ASP A 229 0.45 -28.78 -11.02
C ASP A 229 0.67 -27.60 -10.03
N THR A 230 0.48 -27.83 -8.73
CA THR A 230 0.56 -26.78 -7.71
C THR A 230 1.99 -26.30 -7.49
N THR A 231 2.18 -24.99 -7.33
CA THR A 231 3.46 -24.37 -6.99
C THR A 231 3.54 -24.03 -5.49
N LYS A 232 4.57 -24.50 -4.80
CA LYS A 232 4.87 -24.14 -3.41
C LYS A 232 5.77 -22.92 -3.36
N ILE A 233 5.32 -21.84 -2.72
CA ILE A 233 6.16 -20.73 -2.29
C ILE A 233 6.81 -21.16 -0.96
N CYS A 234 7.97 -21.79 -1.07
CA CYS A 234 8.69 -22.42 0.05
C CYS A 234 9.16 -21.41 1.09
N THR A 235 9.48 -20.20 0.66
CA THR A 235 9.88 -19.11 1.54
C THR A 235 9.37 -17.83 0.93
N PHE A 236 8.73 -16.98 1.72
CA PHE A 236 8.36 -15.63 1.33
C PHE A 236 8.74 -14.70 2.48
N LYS A 237 9.83 -13.97 2.33
CA LYS A 237 10.35 -13.09 3.37
C LYS A 237 10.60 -11.70 2.84
N VAL A 238 10.29 -10.72 3.67
CA VAL A 238 10.45 -9.30 3.38
C VAL A 238 11.11 -8.62 4.58
N SER A 239 11.82 -7.52 4.35
CA SER A 239 12.43 -6.71 5.41
C SER A 239 11.37 -6.13 6.35
N ASP A 240 11.70 -6.00 7.62
CA ASP A 240 10.80 -5.48 8.66
C ASP A 240 10.71 -3.93 8.67
N ASP A 241 11.28 -3.26 7.66
CA ASP A 241 11.21 -1.81 7.52
C ASP A 241 9.98 -1.38 6.70
N MET A 242 9.66 -0.08 6.71
CA MET A 242 8.49 0.44 5.98
C MET A 242 8.57 0.20 4.46
N ARG A 243 9.80 0.10 3.92
CA ARG A 243 10.07 -0.28 2.53
C ARG A 243 9.71 -1.73 2.24
N GLY A 244 9.80 -2.59 3.25
CA GLY A 244 9.38 -3.98 3.20
C GLY A 244 8.00 -4.14 2.58
N ARG A 245 6.98 -3.37 2.99
CA ARG A 245 5.64 -3.48 2.38
C ARG A 245 5.62 -3.26 0.86
N ARG A 246 6.44 -2.33 0.35
CA ARG A 246 6.57 -2.07 -1.10
C ARG A 246 7.31 -3.22 -1.79
N TYR A 247 8.42 -3.68 -1.21
CA TYR A 247 9.16 -4.82 -1.74
C TYR A 247 8.34 -6.11 -1.71
N GLY A 248 7.46 -6.26 -0.73
CA GLY A 248 6.52 -7.39 -0.63
C GLY A 248 5.53 -7.41 -1.79
N GLU A 249 4.86 -6.29 -2.11
CA GLU A 249 3.94 -6.24 -3.25
C GLU A 249 4.66 -6.49 -4.58
N LEU A 250 5.86 -5.92 -4.75
CA LEU A 250 6.69 -6.15 -5.93
C LEU A 250 7.08 -7.64 -6.06
N LEU A 251 7.62 -8.23 -5.00
CA LEU A 251 8.02 -9.64 -4.97
C LEU A 251 6.84 -10.57 -5.23
N LEU A 252 5.68 -10.30 -4.60
CA LEU A 252 4.47 -11.10 -4.80
C LEU A 252 3.95 -10.99 -6.23
N LYS A 253 3.99 -9.79 -6.83
CA LYS A 253 3.62 -9.58 -8.22
C LYS A 253 4.47 -10.45 -9.15
N THR A 254 5.79 -10.34 -9.05
CA THR A 254 6.73 -11.12 -9.86
C THR A 254 6.56 -12.62 -9.63
N THR A 255 6.34 -13.03 -8.37
CA THR A 255 6.07 -14.43 -8.01
C THR A 255 4.81 -14.94 -8.72
N ILE A 256 3.68 -14.23 -8.65
CA ILE A 256 2.45 -14.65 -9.31
C ILE A 256 2.60 -14.62 -10.84
N GLU A 257 3.25 -13.60 -11.39
CA GLU A 257 3.53 -13.52 -12.83
C GLU A 257 4.33 -14.72 -13.30
N TYR A 258 5.39 -15.11 -12.59
CA TYR A 258 6.17 -16.30 -12.88
C TYR A 258 5.34 -17.58 -12.78
N ILE A 259 4.60 -17.78 -11.68
CA ILE A 259 3.77 -18.98 -11.50
C ILE A 259 2.74 -19.13 -12.64
N ARG A 260 2.29 -18.02 -13.24
CA ARG A 260 1.40 -18.04 -14.39
C ARG A 260 2.05 -18.39 -15.73
N THR A 261 3.39 -18.35 -15.81
CA THR A 261 4.12 -18.79 -17.01
C THR A 261 4.35 -20.30 -17.03
N ILE A 262 4.21 -20.98 -15.89
CA ILE A 262 4.33 -22.43 -15.74
C ILE A 262 2.93 -23.05 -15.64
N PRO A 263 2.77 -24.36 -15.91
CA PRO A 263 1.48 -25.03 -15.77
C PRO A 263 1.14 -25.15 -14.30
N SER A 264 0.49 -24.13 -13.73
CA SER A 264 0.09 -24.15 -12.33
C SER A 264 -1.30 -23.57 -12.09
N SER A 265 -2.21 -24.43 -11.64
CA SER A 265 -3.58 -24.08 -11.29
C SER A 265 -3.68 -23.36 -9.95
N THR A 266 -2.75 -23.62 -9.05
CA THR A 266 -2.80 -23.24 -7.63
C THR A 266 -1.39 -22.95 -7.11
N ALA A 267 -1.28 -22.00 -6.20
CA ALA A 267 -0.08 -21.75 -5.42
C ALA A 267 -0.39 -21.84 -3.92
N PHE A 268 0.56 -22.30 -3.11
CA PHE A 268 0.41 -22.27 -1.65
C PHE A 268 1.69 -21.90 -0.93
N LEU A 269 1.55 -21.54 0.35
CA LEU A 269 2.65 -21.31 1.28
C LEU A 269 2.25 -21.73 2.68
N GLU A 270 3.26 -21.93 3.51
CA GLU A 270 3.14 -22.21 4.94
C GLU A 270 3.56 -20.96 5.70
N VAL A 271 2.72 -20.50 6.62
CA VAL A 271 2.97 -19.27 7.38
C VAL A 271 2.45 -19.39 8.81
N ALA A 272 3.26 -18.95 9.77
CA ALA A 272 2.85 -18.91 11.17
C ALA A 272 1.58 -18.08 11.36
N ALA A 273 0.64 -18.57 12.18
CA ALA A 273 -0.68 -17.95 12.36
C ALA A 273 -0.65 -16.52 12.93
N ASP A 274 0.41 -16.18 13.67
CA ASP A 274 0.65 -14.86 14.27
C ASP A 274 1.35 -13.88 13.32
N ASN A 275 1.70 -14.29 12.11
CA ASN A 275 2.49 -13.49 11.18
C ASN A 275 1.61 -12.46 10.42
N GLU A 276 2.08 -11.21 10.34
CA GLU A 276 1.41 -10.13 9.57
C GLU A 276 1.19 -10.47 8.08
N LEU A 277 1.95 -11.43 7.54
CA LEU A 277 1.79 -11.92 6.17
C LEU A 277 0.39 -12.53 5.94
N VAL A 278 -0.24 -13.15 6.95
CA VAL A 278 -1.55 -13.79 6.80
C VAL A 278 -2.64 -12.78 6.37
N PRO A 279 -2.92 -11.69 7.12
CA PRO A 279 -3.89 -10.69 6.69
C PRO A 279 -3.45 -9.95 5.42
N TRP A 280 -2.15 -9.81 5.17
CA TRP A 280 -1.65 -9.17 3.95
C TRP A 280 -1.91 -10.01 2.69
N LEU A 281 -1.60 -11.31 2.71
CA LEU A 281 -1.81 -12.24 1.60
C LEU A 281 -3.30 -12.46 1.28
N ARG A 282 -4.18 -12.43 2.30
CA ARG A 282 -5.64 -12.45 2.09
C ARG A 282 -6.12 -11.37 1.15
N ARG A 283 -5.50 -10.18 1.17
CA ARG A 283 -5.85 -9.08 0.26
C ARG A 283 -5.52 -9.40 -1.19
N PHE A 284 -4.67 -10.38 -1.45
CA PHE A 284 -4.26 -10.86 -2.77
C PHE A 284 -4.86 -12.24 -3.12
N GLY A 285 -5.92 -12.65 -2.40
CA GLY A 285 -6.69 -13.85 -2.73
C GLY A 285 -6.14 -15.15 -2.17
N PHE A 286 -5.17 -15.10 -1.25
CA PHE A 286 -4.79 -16.29 -0.49
C PHE A 286 -5.81 -16.54 0.62
N SER A 287 -6.30 -17.77 0.73
CA SER A 287 -7.19 -18.22 1.80
C SER A 287 -6.54 -19.32 2.61
N ILE A 288 -6.89 -19.44 3.88
CA ILE A 288 -6.43 -20.56 4.71
C ILE A 288 -7.11 -21.84 4.20
N LEU A 289 -6.34 -22.91 4.06
CA LEU A 289 -6.85 -24.25 3.80
C LEU A 289 -7.22 -24.89 5.14
N GLU A 290 -8.47 -24.74 5.56
CA GLU A 290 -8.96 -25.18 6.87
C GLU A 290 -8.82 -26.70 7.12
N THR A 291 -8.66 -27.49 6.06
CA THR A 291 -8.49 -28.95 6.12
C THR A 291 -7.04 -29.38 6.34
N ALA A 292 -6.08 -28.46 6.37
CA ALA A 292 -4.66 -28.77 6.40
C ALA A 292 -3.86 -27.83 7.31
N GLN A 293 -2.79 -28.36 7.89
CA GLN A 293 -1.81 -27.62 8.66
C GLN A 293 -0.43 -28.22 8.39
N ALA A 294 0.60 -27.38 8.36
CA ALA A 294 1.96 -27.86 8.21
C ALA A 294 2.42 -28.63 9.44
N ALA A 295 3.44 -29.49 9.28
CA ALA A 295 3.94 -30.34 10.36
C ALA A 295 4.45 -29.57 11.59
N ASN A 296 4.88 -28.32 11.39
CA ASN A 296 5.33 -27.40 12.44
C ASN A 296 4.20 -26.57 13.07
N GLY A 297 2.94 -26.77 12.65
CA GLY A 297 1.78 -26.00 13.10
C GLY A 297 1.51 -24.72 12.30
N ASP A 298 2.25 -24.43 11.24
CA ASP A 298 1.98 -23.27 10.38
C ASP A 298 0.68 -23.46 9.58
N GLN A 299 -0.01 -22.35 9.32
CA GLN A 299 -1.20 -22.34 8.49
C GLN A 299 -0.82 -22.49 7.03
N VAL A 300 -1.55 -23.34 6.31
CA VAL A 300 -1.42 -23.50 4.86
C VAL A 300 -2.33 -22.47 4.19
N MET A 301 -1.75 -21.53 3.46
CA MET A 301 -2.50 -20.54 2.68
C MET A 301 -2.41 -20.87 1.20
N VAL A 302 -3.57 -20.92 0.54
CA VAL A 302 -3.72 -21.35 -0.86
C VAL A 302 -4.29 -20.21 -1.70
N LYS A 303 -3.78 -20.06 -2.91
CA LYS A 303 -4.30 -19.17 -3.95
C LYS A 303 -4.58 -19.96 -5.22
N HIS A 304 -5.81 -19.88 -5.70
CA HIS A 304 -6.17 -20.44 -7.00
C HIS A 304 -5.86 -19.42 -8.12
N LEU A 305 -5.21 -19.87 -9.19
CA LEU A 305 -4.78 -19.04 -10.33
C LEU A 305 -5.68 -19.19 -11.54
N THR A 306 -6.33 -20.34 -11.65
CA THR A 306 -7.45 -20.56 -12.55
C THR A 306 -8.73 -20.48 -11.73
N GLY A 307 -9.77 -19.93 -12.33
CA GLY A 307 -11.09 -20.23 -11.78
C GLY A 307 -11.35 -21.73 -11.99
N GLY A 308 -11.85 -22.43 -10.98
CA GLY A 308 -12.64 -23.67 -11.06
C GLY A 308 -14.13 -23.34 -10.83
N GLY A 309 -15.09 -24.18 -11.28
CA GLY A 309 -16.56 -23.92 -11.42
C GLY A 309 -17.34 -23.11 -10.34
N SER A 310 -18.64 -22.87 -10.61
CA SER A 310 -19.58 -21.98 -9.86
C SER A 310 -19.31 -20.45 -9.92
N ARG A 311 -18.77 -20.00 -11.05
CA ARG A 311 -18.20 -18.64 -11.23
C ARG A 311 -19.13 -17.57 -11.80
N LYS A 312 -20.45 -17.82 -11.88
CA LYS A 312 -21.37 -16.81 -12.45
C LYS A 312 -21.63 -15.64 -11.48
N HIS A 313 -21.60 -15.90 -10.17
CA HIS A 313 -22.13 -14.98 -9.16
C HIS A 313 -21.11 -14.04 -8.50
N LEU A 314 -19.80 -14.24 -8.70
CA LEU A 314 -18.80 -13.32 -8.17
C LEU A 314 -18.81 -11.98 -8.93
N SER A 315 -18.76 -10.88 -8.18
CA SER A 315 -18.52 -9.56 -8.76
C SER A 315 -17.16 -9.52 -9.48
N PRO A 316 -16.96 -8.63 -10.47
CA PRO A 316 -15.66 -8.48 -11.13
C PRO A 316 -14.50 -8.23 -10.15
N TRP A 317 -14.78 -7.45 -9.10
CA TRP A 317 -13.81 -7.16 -8.05
C TRP A 317 -13.44 -8.41 -7.25
N ASP A 318 -14.42 -9.15 -6.72
CA ASP A 318 -14.16 -10.33 -5.90
C ASP A 318 -13.48 -11.44 -6.70
N TYR A 319 -13.84 -11.57 -7.98
CA TYR A 319 -13.15 -12.47 -8.90
C TYR A 319 -11.68 -12.09 -9.05
N HIS A 320 -11.37 -10.81 -9.26
CA HIS A 320 -10.00 -10.35 -9.38
C HIS A 320 -9.21 -10.49 -8.07
N ILE A 321 -9.83 -10.31 -6.90
CA ILE A 321 -9.18 -10.60 -5.62
C ILE A 321 -8.79 -12.08 -5.54
N ALA A 322 -9.75 -12.97 -5.77
CA ALA A 322 -9.54 -14.41 -5.62
C ALA A 322 -8.48 -14.93 -6.60
N TYR A 323 -8.63 -14.60 -7.88
CA TYR A 323 -7.87 -15.23 -8.94
C TYR A 323 -6.81 -14.32 -9.56
N GLY A 324 -6.92 -13.01 -9.48
CA GLY A 324 -5.94 -12.07 -10.04
C GLY A 324 -4.64 -11.96 -9.22
N PRO A 325 -3.62 -11.23 -9.70
CA PRO A 325 -3.45 -10.72 -11.07
C PRO A 325 -3.45 -11.84 -12.11
N GLY A 326 -3.69 -11.55 -13.39
CA GLY A 326 -3.67 -12.50 -14.51
C GLY A 326 -5.00 -13.22 -14.79
N ALA A 327 -6.00 -13.04 -13.94
CA ALA A 327 -7.38 -13.47 -14.16
C ALA A 327 -8.35 -12.35 -13.77
N LEU A 328 -9.28 -12.01 -14.66
CA LEU A 328 -10.26 -10.94 -14.45
C LEU A 328 -11.59 -11.27 -15.12
N ARG A 329 -12.65 -10.51 -14.78
CA ARG A 329 -13.93 -10.51 -15.50
C ARG A 329 -14.21 -9.09 -16.00
N VAL A 330 -14.44 -8.95 -17.29
CA VAL A 330 -14.73 -7.69 -17.95
C VAL A 330 -16.25 -7.51 -18.03
N GLN A 331 -16.83 -6.76 -17.08
CA GLN A 331 -18.23 -6.31 -17.24
C GLN A 331 -18.29 -4.96 -17.93
N ARG A 332 -17.46 -4.03 -17.46
CA ARG A 332 -17.28 -2.69 -18.02
C ARG A 332 -15.78 -2.43 -18.14
N ALA A 333 -15.39 -1.67 -19.16
CA ALA A 333 -14.02 -1.29 -19.36
C ALA A 333 -13.91 0.18 -19.76
N PHE A 334 -12.79 0.82 -19.40
CA PHE A 334 -12.50 2.21 -19.67
C PHE A 334 -11.11 2.36 -20.26
N LEU A 335 -11.03 3.06 -21.39
CA LEU A 335 -9.76 3.55 -21.93
C LEU A 335 -9.29 4.74 -21.12
N VAL A 336 -8.09 4.64 -20.58
CA VAL A 336 -7.45 5.68 -19.76
C VAL A 336 -6.27 6.24 -20.54
N PRO A 337 -6.36 7.48 -21.08
CA PRO A 337 -5.21 8.10 -21.72
C PRO A 337 -4.15 8.44 -20.69
N ILE A 338 -2.91 8.06 -20.95
CA ILE A 338 -1.77 8.35 -20.07
C ILE A 338 -0.61 8.90 -20.90
N ARG A 339 -0.04 10.01 -20.43
CA ARG A 339 1.13 10.61 -21.09
C ARG A 339 2.37 9.74 -20.86
N PRO A 340 3.33 9.70 -21.81
CA PRO A 340 4.48 8.80 -21.73
C PRO A 340 5.28 8.94 -20.43
N GLY A 341 5.56 10.18 -19.99
CA GLY A 341 6.29 10.41 -18.74
C GLY A 341 5.60 9.89 -17.47
N TRP A 342 4.25 9.84 -17.46
CA TRP A 342 3.50 9.22 -16.36
C TRP A 342 3.36 7.72 -16.55
N HIS A 343 3.28 7.25 -17.79
CA HIS A 343 3.20 5.83 -18.13
C HIS A 343 4.45 5.09 -17.65
N ASP A 344 5.64 5.61 -17.96
CA ASP A 344 6.91 4.99 -17.55
C ASP A 344 7.08 4.94 -16.03
N ARG A 345 6.55 5.95 -15.31
CA ARG A 345 6.54 5.98 -13.83
C ARG A 345 5.57 4.97 -13.23
N LEU A 346 4.35 4.87 -13.78
CA LEU A 346 3.31 3.97 -13.30
C LEU A 346 3.56 2.51 -13.68
N PHE A 347 4.20 2.29 -14.82
CA PHE A 347 4.47 0.99 -15.45
C PHE A 347 5.92 0.93 -15.96
N PRO A 348 6.92 1.07 -15.06
CA PRO A 348 8.33 0.94 -15.43
C PRO A 348 8.57 -0.39 -16.10
N ARG A 349 9.37 -0.38 -17.17
CA ARG A 349 9.73 -1.60 -17.87
C ARG A 349 10.88 -2.29 -17.16
N ASN A 350 10.83 -3.62 -17.08
CA ASN A 350 11.89 -4.43 -16.47
C ASN A 350 13.23 -4.36 -17.22
N ASP A 351 13.24 -3.91 -18.48
CA ASP A 351 14.40 -3.81 -19.38
C ASP A 351 15.00 -2.39 -19.49
N ALA A 352 14.40 -1.40 -18.82
CA ALA A 352 14.91 -0.04 -18.86
C ALA A 352 16.20 0.09 -18.03
N LEU A 353 17.24 0.68 -18.63
CA LEU A 353 18.49 1.04 -17.98
C LEU A 353 18.22 1.72 -16.62
N PRO A 354 19.08 1.51 -15.60
CA PRO A 354 18.93 2.06 -14.23
C PRO A 354 18.90 3.59 -14.14
N LEU A 355 19.04 4.30 -15.28
CA LEU A 355 18.91 5.75 -15.41
C LEU A 355 17.45 6.23 -15.40
N SER A 356 16.49 5.34 -15.62
CA SER A 356 15.08 5.63 -15.35
C SER A 356 14.87 5.52 -13.84
N LEU A 357 14.44 6.63 -13.21
CA LEU A 357 14.12 6.70 -11.79
C LEU A 357 13.02 5.67 -11.52
N ASN A 358 13.40 4.43 -11.15
CA ASN A 358 12.45 3.37 -10.84
C ASN A 358 11.70 3.74 -9.56
N GLU A 359 10.62 4.49 -9.73
CA GLU A 359 9.81 4.93 -8.63
C GLU A 359 9.20 3.73 -7.90
N PRO A 360 9.29 3.67 -6.57
CA PRO A 360 8.91 2.50 -5.78
C PRO A 360 7.50 1.96 -6.03
N CYS A 361 6.56 2.84 -6.41
CA CYS A 361 5.15 2.51 -6.61
C CYS A 361 4.86 1.97 -8.02
N GLY A 362 5.79 2.16 -8.97
CA GLY A 362 5.70 1.67 -10.35
C GLY A 362 5.67 0.14 -10.45
N ASN A 363 6.13 -0.57 -9.43
CA ASN A 363 6.21 -2.03 -9.46
C ASN A 363 5.22 -2.75 -8.52
N ALA A 364 4.46 -2.01 -7.72
CA ALA A 364 3.42 -2.57 -6.85
C ALA A 364 2.21 -3.10 -7.66
N ILE A 365 1.48 -4.05 -7.08
CA ILE A 365 0.17 -4.49 -7.60
C ILE A 365 -0.82 -3.36 -7.41
N THR A 366 -0.85 -2.71 -6.25
CA THR A 366 -1.78 -1.61 -5.96
C THR A 366 -1.19 -0.27 -6.37
N LYS A 367 -1.94 0.51 -7.15
CA LYS A 367 -1.46 1.74 -7.81
C LYS A 367 -2.51 2.85 -7.76
N VAL A 368 -2.05 4.08 -7.95
CA VAL A 368 -2.90 5.27 -8.02
C VAL A 368 -2.62 6.05 -9.30
N TYR A 369 -3.68 6.36 -10.05
CA TYR A 369 -3.63 7.26 -11.20
C TYR A 369 -4.43 8.53 -10.90
N ILE A 370 -3.82 9.70 -11.11
CA ILE A 370 -4.41 11.02 -10.86
C ILE A 370 -4.52 11.74 -12.20
N SER A 371 -5.68 12.35 -12.48
CA SER A 371 -5.91 13.11 -13.71
C SER A 371 -6.98 14.18 -13.52
N HIS A 372 -7.03 15.19 -14.38
CA HIS A 372 -8.13 16.15 -14.46
C HIS A 372 -9.32 15.64 -15.28
N SER A 373 -9.50 14.32 -15.36
CA SER A 373 -10.60 13.73 -16.10
C SER A 373 -11.94 14.03 -15.41
N SER A 374 -12.88 14.66 -16.12
CA SER A 374 -14.18 15.08 -15.57
C SER A 374 -15.19 13.95 -15.39
N THR A 375 -14.89 12.72 -15.82
CA THR A 375 -15.80 11.58 -15.67
C THR A 375 -15.71 10.96 -14.27
N THR A 376 -16.85 10.73 -13.65
CA THR A 376 -17.01 9.97 -12.39
C THR A 376 -17.51 8.53 -12.61
N LYS A 377 -17.56 8.09 -13.87
CA LYS A 377 -18.14 6.80 -14.25
C LYS A 377 -17.38 5.56 -13.78
N PRO A 378 -16.03 5.50 -13.82
CA PRO A 378 -15.30 4.32 -13.37
C PRO A 378 -15.68 3.95 -11.93
N ALA A 379 -15.94 2.68 -11.68
CA ALA A 379 -16.33 2.17 -10.38
C ALA A 379 -15.57 0.88 -10.06
N ARG A 380 -15.56 0.49 -8.79
CA ARG A 380 -14.90 -0.71 -8.31
C ARG A 380 -15.24 -1.95 -9.15
N GLY A 381 -14.21 -2.68 -9.59
CA GLY A 381 -14.33 -3.85 -10.45
C GLY A 381 -14.33 -3.56 -11.96
N ASP A 382 -14.39 -2.29 -12.38
CA ASP A 382 -14.26 -1.94 -13.79
C ASP A 382 -12.82 -2.16 -14.29
N VAL A 383 -12.68 -2.59 -15.54
CA VAL A 383 -11.37 -2.80 -16.18
C VAL A 383 -10.84 -1.49 -16.73
N LEU A 384 -9.59 -1.16 -16.41
CA LEU A 384 -8.84 -0.04 -16.94
C LEU A 384 -7.90 -0.53 -18.04
N VAL A 385 -7.97 0.14 -19.19
CA VAL A 385 -7.14 -0.12 -20.36
C VAL A 385 -6.28 1.12 -20.60
N PHE A 386 -5.02 1.07 -20.18
CA PHE A 386 -4.12 2.23 -20.24
C PHE A 386 -3.58 2.41 -21.66
N TYR A 387 -3.94 3.55 -22.26
CA TYR A 387 -3.56 3.96 -23.61
C TYR A 387 -2.49 5.05 -23.52
N GLU A 388 -1.28 4.74 -24.00
CA GLU A 388 -0.17 5.69 -24.07
C GLU A 388 -0.43 6.74 -25.16
N SER A 389 -0.63 8.00 -24.74
CA SER A 389 -0.87 9.12 -25.63
C SER A 389 0.42 9.63 -26.28
N GLU A 390 0.30 10.36 -27.39
CA GLU A 390 1.39 11.10 -28.07
C GLU A 390 2.45 10.23 -28.78
N SER A 391 3.19 9.38 -28.06
CA SER A 391 4.38 8.66 -28.57
C SER A 391 4.06 7.33 -29.26
N GLY A 392 3.12 6.55 -28.71
CA GLY A 392 2.96 5.14 -29.08
C GLY A 392 1.58 4.75 -29.59
N GLN A 393 0.54 5.55 -29.28
CA GLN A 393 -0.87 5.21 -29.51
C GLN A 393 -1.19 3.75 -29.17
N GLN A 394 -0.62 3.25 -28.08
CA GLN A 394 -0.61 1.82 -27.78
C GLN A 394 -1.26 1.54 -26.44
N VAL A 395 -1.81 0.33 -26.32
CA VAL A 395 -2.26 -0.22 -25.05
C VAL A 395 -1.24 -1.25 -24.61
N SER A 396 -0.67 -1.08 -23.41
CA SER A 396 0.31 -2.01 -22.86
C SER A 396 -0.04 -2.51 -21.47
N ASN A 397 -0.94 -1.84 -20.75
CA ASN A 397 -1.20 -2.14 -19.34
C ASN A 397 -2.69 -2.25 -19.07
N ILE A 398 -3.05 -3.26 -18.28
CA ILE A 398 -4.41 -3.54 -17.84
C ILE A 398 -4.47 -3.46 -16.32
N GLY A 399 -5.53 -2.85 -15.79
CA GLY A 399 -5.80 -2.80 -14.35
C GLY A 399 -7.27 -2.95 -14.03
N ILE A 400 -7.58 -3.11 -12.75
CA ILE A 400 -8.95 -3.18 -12.24
C ILE A 400 -9.13 -2.11 -11.18
N VAL A 401 -10.19 -1.31 -11.29
CA VAL A 401 -10.51 -0.26 -10.32
C VAL A 401 -10.77 -0.88 -8.94
N GLU A 402 -10.05 -0.39 -7.94
CA GLU A 402 -10.26 -0.69 -6.52
C GLU A 402 -11.21 0.33 -5.90
N ASP A 403 -10.95 1.60 -6.13
CA ASP A 403 -11.70 2.70 -5.54
C ASP A 403 -11.47 3.99 -6.33
N VAL A 404 -12.40 4.94 -6.24
CA VAL A 404 -12.36 6.20 -7.00
C VAL A 404 -12.75 7.36 -6.10
N MET A 405 -12.06 8.47 -6.26
CA MET A 405 -12.35 9.71 -5.56
C MET A 405 -12.18 10.90 -6.49
N VAL A 406 -12.94 11.97 -6.25
CA VAL A 406 -12.73 13.29 -6.84
C VAL A 406 -12.55 14.27 -5.69
N SER A 407 -11.48 15.05 -5.73
CA SER A 407 -11.22 16.09 -4.73
C SER A 407 -10.30 17.16 -5.31
N SER A 408 -10.41 18.38 -4.81
CA SER A 408 -9.43 19.45 -5.02
C SER A 408 -8.55 19.68 -3.79
N ASP A 409 -8.71 18.89 -2.71
CA ASP A 409 -7.83 18.96 -1.54
C ASP A 409 -6.63 18.01 -1.74
N PRO A 410 -5.39 18.53 -1.86
CA PRO A 410 -4.19 17.72 -1.97
C PRO A 410 -4.05 16.66 -0.88
N ILE A 411 -4.56 16.92 0.32
CA ILE A 411 -4.38 16.05 1.48
C ILE A 411 -5.36 14.91 1.45
N GLU A 412 -6.61 15.16 1.05
CA GLU A 412 -7.55 14.09 0.75
C GLU A 412 -6.99 13.19 -0.36
N VAL A 413 -6.43 13.79 -1.43
CA VAL A 413 -5.80 13.05 -2.53
C VAL A 413 -4.62 12.23 -2.05
N LEU A 414 -3.71 12.79 -1.24
CA LEU A 414 -2.55 12.08 -0.71
C LEU A 414 -2.93 11.01 0.30
N ARG A 415 -3.94 11.25 1.15
CA ARG A 415 -4.49 10.24 2.07
C ARG A 415 -5.14 9.09 1.34
N PHE A 416 -5.92 9.41 0.32
CA PHE A 416 -6.52 8.42 -0.53
C PHE A 416 -5.41 7.63 -1.20
N ALA A 417 -4.49 8.29 -1.89
CA ALA A 417 -3.42 7.65 -2.63
C ALA A 417 -2.47 6.80 -1.76
N GLY A 418 -2.15 7.28 -0.55
CA GLY A 418 -1.21 6.65 0.37
C GLY A 418 0.16 6.44 -0.24
N ASN A 419 0.83 5.35 0.11
CA ASN A 419 2.13 4.97 -0.43
C ASN A 419 2.09 4.32 -1.83
N ARG A 420 0.94 4.35 -2.53
CA ARG A 420 0.68 3.68 -3.82
C ARG A 420 0.77 4.62 -5.02
N THR A 421 1.23 5.84 -4.80
CA THR A 421 1.30 6.90 -5.81
C THR A 421 2.71 7.13 -6.29
N VAL A 422 2.84 7.30 -7.60
CA VAL A 422 4.06 7.80 -8.23
C VAL A 422 4.20 9.32 -8.09
N TYR A 423 3.07 10.01 -7.88
CA TYR A 423 2.98 11.46 -7.80
C TYR A 423 3.55 11.95 -6.46
N THR A 424 4.46 12.91 -6.52
CA THR A 424 5.01 13.59 -5.36
C THR A 424 3.98 14.54 -4.73
N ASP A 425 4.17 14.88 -3.44
CA ASP A 425 3.34 15.87 -2.75
C ASP A 425 3.24 17.21 -3.51
N LYS A 426 4.35 17.66 -4.10
CA LYS A 426 4.38 18.89 -4.90
C LYS A 426 3.56 18.77 -6.17
N GLU A 427 3.64 17.64 -6.87
CA GLU A 427 2.86 17.38 -8.08
C GLU A 427 1.36 17.30 -7.76
N VAL A 428 0.98 16.57 -6.70
CA VAL A 428 -0.43 16.49 -6.29
C VAL A 428 -0.97 17.86 -5.90
N LYS A 429 -0.22 18.64 -5.14
CA LYS A 429 -0.59 20.02 -4.78
C LYS A 429 -0.78 20.89 -6.01
N ALA A 430 0.14 20.85 -6.97
CA ALA A 430 0.02 21.60 -8.21
C ALA A 430 -1.23 21.21 -9.01
N MET A 431 -1.50 19.90 -9.17
CA MET A 431 -2.68 19.42 -9.88
C MET A 431 -3.99 19.87 -9.22
N CYS A 432 -4.06 19.85 -7.88
CA CYS A 432 -5.23 20.28 -7.12
C CYS A 432 -5.44 21.81 -7.15
N LEU A 433 -4.39 22.60 -7.35
CA LEU A 433 -4.49 24.05 -7.55
C LEU A 433 -5.12 24.40 -8.91
N GLU A 434 -4.95 23.55 -9.92
CA GLU A 434 -5.55 23.73 -11.25
C GLU A 434 -7.05 23.37 -11.28
N GLY A 435 -7.54 22.60 -10.31
CA GLY A 435 -8.94 22.22 -10.18
C GLY A 435 -9.13 20.87 -9.48
N GLU A 436 -10.36 20.35 -9.54
CA GLU A 436 -10.66 19.01 -9.04
C GLU A 436 -9.89 17.94 -9.83
N VAL A 437 -9.31 17.00 -9.09
CA VAL A 437 -8.62 15.85 -9.68
C VAL A 437 -9.41 14.56 -9.44
N HIS A 438 -9.48 13.74 -10.48
CA HIS A 438 -10.02 12.39 -10.44
C HIS A 438 -8.90 11.39 -10.13
N VAL A 439 -9.04 10.70 -8.99
CA VAL A 439 -8.06 9.78 -8.43
C VAL A 439 -8.62 8.37 -8.48
N MET A 440 -7.95 7.47 -9.20
CA MET A 440 -8.30 6.05 -9.25
C MET A 440 -7.25 5.22 -8.54
N LYS A 441 -7.66 4.51 -7.48
CA LYS A 441 -6.92 3.33 -7.02
C LYS A 441 -7.27 2.16 -7.91
N PHE A 442 -6.25 1.43 -8.31
CA PHE A 442 -6.44 0.24 -9.12
C PHE A 442 -5.40 -0.82 -8.80
N ARG A 443 -5.74 -2.08 -9.09
CA ARG A 443 -4.80 -3.19 -9.09
C ARG A 443 -4.30 -3.39 -10.51
N HIS A 444 -2.99 -3.40 -10.70
CA HIS A 444 -2.37 -3.78 -11.96
C HIS A 444 -2.54 -5.28 -12.17
N ASP A 445 -3.11 -5.66 -13.32
CA ASP A 445 -3.36 -7.07 -13.65
C ASP A 445 -2.22 -7.67 -14.46
N ARG A 446 -1.83 -7.00 -15.54
CA ARG A 446 -0.73 -7.44 -16.39
C ARG A 446 -0.21 -6.31 -17.27
N THR A 447 1.06 -6.45 -17.61
CA THR A 447 1.67 -5.78 -18.76
C THR A 447 1.58 -6.72 -19.97
N LEU A 448 1.10 -6.22 -21.11
CA LEU A 448 0.98 -7.00 -22.33
C LEU A 448 2.37 -7.21 -22.93
N SER A 449 2.76 -8.47 -23.12
CA SER A 449 4.03 -8.83 -23.78
C SER A 449 4.15 -8.27 -25.20
N ARG A 450 3.01 -8.13 -25.89
CA ARG A 450 2.87 -7.42 -27.16
C ARG A 450 1.83 -6.32 -26.99
N PRO A 451 2.24 -5.04 -26.87
CA PRO A 451 1.32 -3.92 -26.81
C PRO A 451 0.36 -3.92 -28.00
N TRP A 452 -0.90 -3.59 -27.77
CA TRP A 452 -1.88 -3.42 -28.85
C TRP A 452 -1.70 -2.05 -29.49
N ARG A 453 -1.52 -2.03 -30.82
CA ARG A 453 -1.17 -0.85 -31.62
C ARG A 453 -2.09 -0.74 -32.84
N PRO A 454 -2.18 0.44 -33.49
CA PRO A 454 -2.80 0.57 -34.80
C PRO A 454 -2.22 -0.47 -35.78
N GLY A 455 -3.10 -1.14 -36.53
CA GLY A 455 -2.74 -2.24 -37.43
C GLY A 455 -2.90 -3.65 -36.84
N LEU A 456 -3.11 -3.80 -35.52
CA LEU A 456 -3.56 -5.07 -34.94
C LEU A 456 -5.04 -5.31 -35.31
N GLU A 457 -5.37 -6.52 -35.73
CA GLU A 457 -6.74 -6.89 -36.12
C GLU A 457 -7.76 -6.62 -35.00
N GLY A 458 -8.78 -5.82 -35.31
CA GLY A 458 -9.86 -5.40 -34.40
C GLY A 458 -9.47 -4.32 -33.40
N TYR A 459 -8.25 -3.75 -33.47
CA TYR A 459 -7.82 -2.64 -32.62
C TYR A 459 -8.74 -1.42 -32.74
N ASP A 460 -9.18 -1.08 -33.95
CA ASP A 460 -10.05 0.08 -34.19
C ASP A 460 -11.43 -0.07 -33.54
N CYS A 461 -11.86 -1.30 -33.24
CA CYS A 461 -13.07 -1.56 -32.46
C CYS A 461 -12.89 -1.16 -30.99
N LEU A 462 -11.68 -1.30 -30.45
CA LEU A 462 -11.30 -0.86 -29.11
C LEU A 462 -11.05 0.66 -29.10
N VAL A 463 -10.18 1.16 -29.97
CA VAL A 463 -9.74 2.56 -30.03
C VAL A 463 -10.16 3.18 -31.36
N LYS A 464 -11.39 3.71 -31.43
CA LYS A 464 -11.90 4.39 -32.64
C LYS A 464 -11.14 5.68 -32.96
N SER A 465 -10.72 6.38 -31.92
CA SER A 465 -9.95 7.62 -31.98
C SER A 465 -9.15 7.79 -30.69
N PRO A 466 -7.98 8.44 -30.71
CA PRO A 466 -7.21 8.70 -29.49
C PRO A 466 -8.06 9.38 -28.40
N PRO A 467 -8.23 8.77 -27.21
CA PRO A 467 -9.05 9.34 -26.15
C PRO A 467 -8.38 10.58 -25.54
N ARG A 468 -9.14 11.68 -25.40
CA ARG A 468 -8.70 12.88 -24.68
C ARG A 468 -8.97 12.82 -23.18
N SER A 469 -9.93 11.99 -22.77
CA SER A 469 -10.34 11.75 -21.39
C SER A 469 -10.66 10.27 -21.19
N ILE A 470 -10.87 9.85 -19.95
CA ILE A 470 -11.27 8.48 -19.64
C ILE A 470 -12.60 8.18 -20.35
N THR A 471 -12.62 7.12 -21.17
CA THR A 471 -13.75 6.82 -22.07
C THR A 471 -14.21 5.38 -21.92
N ALA A 472 -15.51 5.16 -21.78
CA ALA A 472 -16.07 3.81 -21.69
C ALA A 472 -15.93 3.04 -23.01
N VAL A 473 -15.42 1.82 -22.94
CA VAL A 473 -15.39 0.86 -24.05
C VAL A 473 -16.76 0.21 -24.18
N LYS A 474 -17.34 0.20 -25.39
CA LYS A 474 -18.71 -0.26 -25.64
C LYS A 474 -18.79 -1.19 -26.85
N GLY A 475 -19.87 -1.98 -26.91
CA GLY A 475 -20.23 -2.77 -28.09
C GLY A 475 -19.13 -3.74 -28.52
N GLU A 476 -18.69 -3.63 -29.77
CA GLU A 476 -17.68 -4.51 -30.36
C GLU A 476 -16.31 -4.41 -29.68
N GLY A 477 -15.89 -3.22 -29.24
CA GLY A 477 -14.62 -3.05 -28.53
C GLY A 477 -14.59 -3.81 -27.21
N LEU A 478 -15.72 -3.92 -26.51
CA LEU A 478 -15.82 -4.69 -25.27
C LEU A 478 -15.75 -6.19 -25.55
N LYS A 479 -16.39 -6.66 -26.63
CA LYS A 479 -16.31 -8.07 -27.06
C LYS A 479 -14.88 -8.45 -27.47
N TRP A 480 -14.22 -7.57 -28.23
CA TRP A 480 -12.83 -7.75 -28.63
C TRP A 480 -11.90 -7.80 -27.41
N LEU A 481 -12.09 -6.90 -26.44
CA LEU A 481 -11.31 -6.87 -25.21
C LEU A 481 -11.42 -8.18 -24.41
N LYS A 482 -12.65 -8.70 -24.25
CA LYS A 482 -12.90 -10.00 -23.60
C LYS A 482 -12.11 -11.13 -24.23
N GLN A 483 -12.24 -11.25 -25.56
CA GLN A 483 -11.52 -12.25 -26.34
C GLN A 483 -10.00 -12.15 -26.16
N LYS A 484 -9.44 -10.94 -26.18
CA LYS A 484 -7.99 -10.72 -25.99
C LYS A 484 -7.51 -11.00 -24.57
N LEU A 485 -8.38 -10.87 -23.57
CA LEU A 485 -8.06 -11.12 -22.17
C LEU A 485 -8.39 -12.55 -21.70
N GLY A 486 -8.95 -13.38 -22.59
CA GLY A 486 -9.29 -14.78 -22.28
C GLY A 486 -10.53 -14.95 -21.41
N GLU A 487 -11.47 -14.00 -21.48
CA GLU A 487 -12.84 -14.12 -20.95
C GLU A 487 -13.84 -14.34 -22.08
#